data_AF-A0A7W0Q1P8-F1
#
_entry.id   AF-A0A7W0Q1P8-F1
#
_cell.length_a   1.000
_cell.length_b   1.000
_cell.length_c   1.000
_cell.angle_alpha   90.00
_cell.angle_beta   90.00
_cell.angle_gamma   90.00
#
_symmetry.space_group_name_H-M   'P 1'
#
loop_
_entity.id
_entity.type
_entity.pdbx_description
1 polymer ?
#
loop_
_entity_poly.entity_id
_entity_poly.type
_entity_poly.pdbx_seq_one_letter_code
_entity_poly.pdbx_strand_id
1 'polypeptide(L)'
;MIVDNPFFVLGIAPDASRIEIEREAQKLLGMLELDFPDARTYVTPRGPQPRTAEAVRAAVAALRDPFRRLVAELWARHAPPTRTAAPPPAEAPAGIPGFRRRLGWRP
;
A
#
# COMPACT_ATOMS: atom_id res chain seq x y z
N MET A 1 2.84 -11.66 8.77
CA MET A 1 2.52 -12.63 7.68
C MET A 1 1.96 -11.84 6.50
N ILE A 2 2.68 -11.74 5.37
CA ILE A 2 2.45 -10.90 4.17
C ILE A 2 2.10 -9.40 4.37
N VAL A 3 1.18 -9.04 5.26
CA VAL A 3 0.77 -7.65 5.52
C VAL A 3 1.94 -6.84 6.08
N ASP A 4 2.67 -7.38 7.06
CA ASP A 4 3.86 -6.73 7.66
C ASP A 4 5.14 -6.96 6.83
N ASN A 5 5.03 -7.35 5.57
CA ASN A 5 6.21 -7.54 4.74
C ASN A 5 6.96 -6.19 4.62
N PRO A 6 8.26 -6.15 4.91
CA PRO A 6 9.03 -4.91 4.95
C PRO A 6 8.99 -4.12 3.62
N PHE A 7 8.88 -4.79 2.48
CA PHE A 7 8.77 -4.13 1.18
C PHE A 7 7.45 -3.37 1.01
N PHE A 8 6.33 -3.89 1.53
CA PHE A 8 5.05 -3.16 1.54
C PHE A 8 5.05 -2.02 2.54
N VAL A 9 5.61 -2.24 3.74
CA VAL A 9 5.73 -1.19 4.76
C VAL A 9 6.52 -0.01 4.21
N LEU A 10 7.63 -0.26 3.52
CA LEU A 10 8.47 0.77 2.92
C LEU A 10 7.94 1.29 1.57
N GLY A 11 7.01 0.58 0.93
CA GLY A 11 6.46 0.97 -0.37
C GLY A 11 7.49 0.89 -1.51
N ILE A 12 8.42 -0.06 -1.44
CA ILE A 12 9.51 -0.24 -2.41
C ILE A 12 9.47 -1.63 -3.06
N ALA A 13 10.17 -1.77 -4.18
CA ALA A 13 10.27 -3.04 -4.89
C ALA A 13 11.17 -4.06 -4.15
N PRO A 14 10.92 -5.38 -4.30
CA PRO A 14 11.70 -6.42 -3.62
C PRO A 14 13.16 -6.53 -4.11
N ASP A 15 13.49 -5.95 -5.25
CA ASP A 15 14.85 -5.86 -5.80
C ASP A 15 15.58 -4.57 -5.39
N ALA A 16 14.97 -3.73 -4.55
CA ALA A 16 15.58 -2.49 -4.07
C ALA A 16 16.97 -2.74 -3.44
N SER A 17 17.90 -1.89 -3.82
CA SER A 17 19.24 -1.84 -3.25
C SER A 17 19.19 -1.42 -1.78
N ARG A 18 20.26 -1.71 -1.04
CA ARG A 18 20.39 -1.29 0.35
C ARG A 18 20.30 0.23 0.52
N ILE A 19 20.86 0.99 -0.43
CA ILE A 19 20.84 2.45 -0.42
C ILE A 19 19.40 2.96 -0.59
N GLU A 20 18.62 2.37 -1.50
CA GLU A 20 17.21 2.73 -1.70
C GLU A 20 16.36 2.42 -0.46
N ILE A 21 16.59 1.28 0.20
CA ILE A 21 15.94 0.91 1.45
C ILE A 21 16.19 1.96 2.53
N GLU A 22 17.45 2.33 2.76
CA GLU A 22 17.84 3.30 3.78
C GLU A 22 17.29 4.70 3.48
N ARG A 23 17.35 5.12 2.20
CA ARG A 23 16.80 6.41 1.76
C ARG A 23 15.29 6.50 1.97
N GLU A 24 14.54 5.50 1.54
CA GLU A 24 13.09 5.53 1.65
C GLU A 24 12.63 5.44 3.11
N ALA A 25 13.32 4.65 3.93
CA ALA A 25 13.03 4.61 5.36
C ALA A 25 13.23 5.97 6.04
N GLN A 26 14.33 6.67 5.75
CA GLN A 26 14.59 7.99 6.33
C GLN A 26 13.53 9.01 5.89
N LYS A 27 13.15 8.98 4.62
CA LYS A 27 12.06 9.81 4.08
C LYS A 27 10.75 9.53 4.81
N LEU A 28 10.34 8.27 4.92
CA LEU A 28 9.09 7.88 5.58
C LEU A 28 9.07 8.26 7.06
N LEU A 29 10.19 8.10 7.76
CA LEU A 29 10.29 8.51 9.17
C LEU A 29 10.09 10.01 9.34
N GLY A 30 10.75 10.84 8.51
CA GLY A 30 10.54 12.29 8.53
C GLY A 30 9.11 12.69 8.17
N MET A 31 8.49 12.02 7.19
CA MET A 31 7.09 12.26 6.83
C MET A 31 6.12 11.88 7.96
N LEU A 32 6.39 10.79 8.68
CA LEU A 32 5.57 10.37 9.82
C LEU A 32 5.72 11.31 11.03
N GLU A 33 6.93 11.81 11.27
CA GLU A 33 7.20 12.78 12.34
C GLU A 33 6.48 14.12 12.08
N LEU A 34 6.32 14.50 10.82
CA LEU A 34 5.61 15.70 10.37
C LEU A 34 4.12 15.44 10.05
N ASP A 35 3.58 14.27 10.42
CA ASP A 35 2.17 13.88 10.25
C ASP A 35 1.62 13.96 8.81
N PHE A 36 2.46 13.73 7.79
CA PHE A 36 1.99 13.70 6.41
C PHE A 36 0.98 12.56 6.19
N PRO A 37 -0.22 12.84 5.66
CA PRO A 37 -1.30 11.85 5.55
C PRO A 37 -0.92 10.65 4.68
N ASP A 38 -0.21 10.90 3.57
CA ASP A 38 0.22 9.86 2.62
C ASP A 38 1.20 8.86 3.25
N ALA A 39 1.95 9.27 4.27
CA ALA A 39 2.87 8.38 4.97
C ALA A 39 2.16 7.46 5.97
N ARG A 40 0.92 7.75 6.40
CA ARG A 40 0.23 7.02 7.48
C ARG A 40 -0.36 5.68 7.05
N THR A 41 -0.42 5.40 5.75
CA THR A 41 -0.96 4.12 5.25
C THR A 41 -0.11 3.53 4.14
N TYR A 42 -0.16 2.21 4.00
CA TYR A 42 0.48 1.49 2.91
C TYR A 42 -0.45 0.43 2.35
N VAL A 43 -0.34 0.16 1.06
CA VAL A 43 -1.25 -0.77 0.37
C VAL A 43 -0.68 -2.18 0.44
N THR A 44 -1.55 -3.17 0.70
CA THR A 44 -1.19 -4.59 0.70
C THR A 44 -2.22 -5.40 -0.10
N PRO A 45 -1.95 -6.67 -0.42
CA PRO A 45 -2.95 -7.57 -1.02
C PRO A 45 -4.21 -7.74 -0.16
N ARG A 46 -4.11 -7.49 1.15
CA ARG A 46 -5.25 -7.54 2.08
C ARG A 46 -5.95 -6.19 2.26
N GLY A 47 -5.52 -5.15 1.55
CA GLY A 47 -6.01 -3.78 1.66
C GLY A 47 -5.02 -2.84 2.37
N PRO A 48 -5.38 -1.56 2.52
CA PRO A 48 -4.56 -0.57 3.21
C PRO A 48 -4.30 -0.94 4.67
N GLN A 49 -3.11 -0.65 5.16
CA GLN A 49 -2.69 -0.87 6.54
C GLN A 49 -2.09 0.42 7.13
N PRO A 50 -2.19 0.63 8.46
CA PRO A 50 -1.56 1.76 9.12
C PRO A 50 -0.04 1.61 9.11
N ARG A 51 0.67 2.68 8.71
CA ARG A 51 2.13 2.78 8.79
C ARG A 51 2.51 3.55 10.05
N THR A 52 3.33 2.93 10.90
CA THR A 52 3.90 3.58 12.09
C THR A 52 5.41 3.71 11.96
N ALA A 53 6.02 4.64 12.70
CA ALA A 53 7.47 4.80 12.71
C ALA A 53 8.19 3.55 13.25
N GLU A 54 7.55 2.83 14.18
CA GLU A 54 8.02 1.54 14.67
C GLU A 54 8.02 0.47 13.57
N ALA A 55 6.94 0.38 12.78
CA ALA A 55 6.86 -0.55 11.66
C ALA A 55 7.96 -0.27 10.62
N VAL A 56 8.23 1.01 10.31
CA VAL A 56 9.32 1.40 9.40
C VAL A 56 10.69 0.96 9.93
N ARG A 57 10.98 1.21 11.22
CA ARG A 57 12.25 0.79 11.83
C ARG A 57 12.40 -0.74 11.85
N ALA A 58 11.32 -1.45 12.20
CA ALA A 58 11.30 -2.90 12.21
C ALA A 58 11.49 -3.49 10.80
N ALA A 59 10.91 -2.86 9.78
CA ALA A 59 11.08 -3.26 8.38
C ALA A 59 12.54 -3.14 7.93
N VAL A 60 13.19 -2.01 8.21
CA VAL A 60 14.62 -1.81 7.91
C VAL A 60 15.50 -2.83 8.65
N ALA A 61 15.23 -3.05 9.93
CA ALA A 61 15.97 -4.03 10.72
C ALA A 61 15.82 -5.46 10.15
N ALA A 62 14.62 -5.84 9.70
CA ALA A 62 14.37 -7.12 9.06
C ALA A 62 15.16 -7.27 7.74
N LEU A 63 15.27 -6.21 6.93
CA LEU A 63 15.98 -6.24 5.65
C LEU A 63 17.51 -6.23 5.78
N ARG A 64 18.04 -5.95 6.98
CA ARG A 64 19.48 -6.08 7.28
C ARG A 64 19.91 -7.53 7.48
N ASP A 65 18.99 -8.41 7.89
CA ASP A 65 19.25 -9.83 8.03
C ASP A 65 19.07 -10.53 6.66
N PRO A 66 20.10 -11.21 6.12
CA PRO A 66 20.03 -11.78 4.77
C PRO A 66 18.93 -12.83 4.60
N PHE A 67 18.69 -13.65 5.62
CA PHE A 67 17.69 -14.72 5.55
C PHE A 67 16.27 -14.14 5.58
N ARG A 68 15.99 -13.21 6.51
CA ARG A 68 14.71 -12.50 6.60
C ARG A 68 14.43 -11.68 5.36
N ARG A 69 15.46 -11.05 4.78
CA ARG A 69 15.36 -10.36 3.49
C ARG A 69 14.94 -11.32 2.38
N LEU A 70 15.63 -12.44 2.21
CA LEU A 70 15.29 -13.44 1.18
C LEU A 70 13.83 -13.91 1.29
N VAL A 71 13.39 -14.25 2.52
CA VAL A 71 12.00 -14.66 2.77
C VAL A 71 11.03 -13.54 2.38
N ALA A 72 11.30 -12.30 2.80
CA ALA A 72 10.46 -11.15 2.45
C ALA A 72 10.39 -10.90 0.94
N GLU A 73 11.50 -11.06 0.21
CA GLU A 73 11.56 -10.91 -1.24
C GLU A 73 10.69 -11.96 -1.92
N LEU A 74 10.81 -13.23 -1.52
CA LEU A 74 10.01 -14.33 -2.05
C LEU A 74 8.51 -14.05 -1.89
N TRP A 75 8.09 -13.65 -0.68
CA TRP A 75 6.68 -13.33 -0.41
C TRP A 75 6.20 -12.11 -1.20
N ALA A 76 7.03 -11.07 -1.35
CA ALA A 76 6.65 -9.86 -2.07
C ALA A 76 6.52 -10.10 -3.59
N ARG A 77 7.41 -10.89 -4.19
CA ARG A 77 7.39 -11.23 -5.63
C ARG A 77 6.17 -12.07 -6.02
N HIS A 78 5.70 -12.93 -5.11
CA HIS A 78 4.57 -13.82 -5.36
C HIS A 78 3.28 -13.38 -4.65
N ALA A 79 3.25 -12.16 -4.13
CA ALA A 79 2.05 -11.60 -3.54
C ALA A 79 0.97 -11.40 -4.61
N PRO A 80 -0.31 -11.63 -4.29
CA PRO A 80 -1.40 -11.21 -5.15
C PRO A 80 -1.37 -9.70 -5.40
N PRO A 81 -2.02 -9.19 -6.47
CA PRO A 81 -2.14 -7.76 -6.70
C PRO A 81 -2.63 -7.01 -5.46
N THR A 82 -2.04 -5.86 -5.18
CA THR A 82 -2.44 -5.00 -4.08
C THR A 82 -3.88 -4.52 -4.28
N ARG A 83 -4.70 -4.62 -3.23
CA ARG A 83 -6.06 -4.09 -3.26
C ARG A 83 -6.01 -2.64 -2.84
N THR A 84 -6.02 -1.74 -3.82
CA THR A 84 -6.40 -0.35 -3.57
C THR A 84 -7.85 -0.34 -3.10
N ALA A 85 -8.15 0.36 -1.99
CA ALA A 85 -9.53 0.56 -1.59
C ALA A 85 -10.28 1.17 -2.79
N ALA A 86 -11.40 0.55 -3.19
CA ALA A 86 -12.20 1.11 -4.26
C ALA A 86 -12.50 2.59 -3.92
N PRO A 87 -12.34 3.53 -4.87
CA PRO A 87 -12.76 4.89 -4.63
C PRO A 87 -14.22 4.85 -4.13
N PRO A 88 -14.60 5.70 -3.17
CA PRO A 88 -15.98 5.76 -2.70
C PRO A 88 -16.88 5.85 -3.94
N PRO A 89 -17.99 5.08 -4.00
CA PRO A 89 -18.86 5.09 -5.16
C PRO A 89 -19.18 6.55 -5.45
N ALA A 90 -18.75 7.03 -6.62
CA ALA A 90 -19.08 8.37 -7.06
C ALA A 90 -20.59 8.51 -6.89
N GLU A 91 -21.03 9.52 -6.12
CA GLU A 91 -22.45 9.85 -6.01
C GLU A 91 -22.99 9.85 -7.43
N ALA A 92 -23.82 8.85 -7.75
CA ALA A 92 -24.38 8.73 -9.07
C ALA A 92 -25.08 10.06 -9.32
N PRO A 93 -24.73 10.81 -10.39
CA PRO A 93 -25.38 12.09 -10.65
C PRO A 93 -26.87 11.79 -10.66
N ALA A 94 -27.64 12.55 -9.88
CA ALA A 94 -29.07 12.36 -9.73
C ALA A 94 -29.68 12.14 -11.12
N GLY A 95 -30.04 10.88 -11.40
CA GLY A 95 -30.32 10.46 -12.77
C GLY A 95 -31.46 11.31 -13.32
N ILE A 96 -31.31 11.82 -14.54
CA ILE A 96 -32.37 12.58 -15.20
C ILE A 96 -33.65 11.72 -15.15
N PRO A 97 -34.75 12.22 -14.57
CA PRO A 97 -35.99 11.46 -14.46
C PRO A 97 -36.41 10.95 -15.84
N GLY A 98 -36.57 9.62 -15.97
CA GLY A 98 -36.98 8.99 -17.22
C GLY A 98 -35.86 8.66 -18.23
N PHE A 99 -34.58 8.89 -17.90
CA PHE A 99 -33.44 8.52 -18.76
C PHE A 99 -33.47 7.05 -19.21
N ARG A 100 -33.79 6.15 -18.27
CA ARG A 100 -33.95 4.70 -18.55
C ARG A 100 -35.08 4.41 -19.55
N ARG A 101 -36.19 5.15 -19.49
CA ARG A 101 -37.32 5.02 -20.45
C ARG A 101 -36.95 5.53 -21.83
N ARG A 102 -36.18 6.63 -21.92
CA ARG A 102 -35.69 7.16 -23.22
C ARG A 102 -34.72 6.23 -23.92
N LEU A 103 -33.93 5.47 -23.16
CA LEU A 103 -33.03 4.45 -23.69
C LEU A 103 -33.75 3.14 -24.09
N GLY A 104 -35.08 3.10 -24.04
CA GLY A 104 -35.87 1.94 -24.45
C GLY A 104 -35.76 0.75 -23.51
N TRP A 105 -35.17 0.93 -22.32
CA TRP A 105 -35.07 -0.14 -21.34
C TRP A 105 -36.46 -0.40 -20.73
N ARG A 106 -36.96 -1.62 -20.88
CA ARG A 106 -38.16 -2.15 -20.22
C ARG A 106 -37.74 -3.26 -19.24
N PRO A 107 -38.32 -3.31 -18.03
CA PRO A 107 -38.01 -4.34 -17.04
C PRO A 107 -38.45 -5.73 -17.51
#